data_AF-A0A7X9Q2T7-F1
#
_entry.id   AF-A0A7X9Q2T7-F1
#
_cell.length_a   1.000
_cell.length_b   1.000
_cell.length_c   1.000
_cell.angle_alpha   90.00
_cell.angle_beta   90.00
_cell.angle_gamma   90.00
#
_symmetry.space_group_name_H-M   'P 1'
#
loop_
_entity.id
_entity.type
_entity.pdbx_description
1 polymer ?
#
loop_
_entity_poly.entity_id
_entity_poly.type
_entity_poly.pdbx_seq_one_letter_code
_entity_poly.pdbx_strand_id
1 'polypeptide(L)'
;MSRATDLAYFFDHLTSPDWIEALQEAELFKSPPSVEAEGDYVRYPAWAASRYLARVAPLAPERVFSVIRQLPHSDNPRVHEDIAQAASAMPVELARKLVSQIRHWVETDRHLLLLPTRVVELAGHLARSGASDDAIELARSLLALSVDEDIIGQRIRTRVSDHDFVDLLQDLAEPLIAAAPDAALRLFIDLLDHALSERYTAPPTSSRRFDDASIIWRPDIGDERDAEARFQPILNSLVDAVVRAARATNDVNDVDPFDLLQGARASVFGRIELQLLAGLSNPCAPNLVSRLLVSRSQLSNQTLELEYLRALRSKADQLTPGQGRRLAKWIRIGPLRAGFLAKRFGDEWPGYLAIWQARRLAA
;
A
#
# COMPACT_ATOMS: atom_id res chain seq x y z
N MET A 1 -18.07 -34.51 -30.11
CA MET A 1 -17.09 -33.67 -29.39
C MET A 1 -16.20 -33.03 -30.42
N SER A 2 -15.90 -31.73 -30.28
CA SER A 2 -14.97 -31.07 -31.21
C SER A 2 -13.54 -31.38 -30.80
N ARG A 3 -12.61 -31.40 -31.76
CA ARG A 3 -11.17 -31.63 -31.52
C ARG A 3 -10.58 -30.71 -30.44
N ALA A 4 -11.14 -29.52 -30.28
CA ALA A 4 -10.74 -28.57 -29.23
C ALA A 4 -11.19 -29.01 -27.82
N THR A 5 -12.37 -29.62 -27.70
CA THR A 5 -12.89 -30.15 -26.42
C THR A 5 -12.07 -31.36 -25.95
N ASP A 6 -11.71 -32.25 -26.86
CA ASP A 6 -10.90 -33.43 -26.53
C ASP A 6 -9.48 -33.05 -26.10
N LEU A 7 -8.89 -32.05 -26.78
CA LEU A 7 -7.57 -31.51 -26.43
C LEU A 7 -7.60 -30.82 -25.06
N ALA A 8 -8.64 -30.04 -24.77
CA ALA A 8 -8.80 -29.41 -23.46
C ALA A 8 -8.91 -30.46 -22.34
N TYR A 9 -9.70 -31.50 -22.55
CA TYR A 9 -9.83 -32.61 -21.61
C TYR A 9 -8.47 -33.31 -21.36
N PHE A 10 -7.70 -33.58 -22.41
CA PHE A 10 -6.37 -34.16 -22.31
C PHE A 10 -5.44 -33.31 -21.42
N PHE A 11 -5.31 -32.02 -21.72
CA PHE A 11 -4.47 -31.10 -20.93
C PHE A 11 -4.95 -30.97 -19.48
N ASP A 12 -6.25 -30.98 -19.23
CA ASP A 12 -6.81 -30.81 -17.89
C ASP A 12 -6.51 -32.00 -16.97
N HIS A 13 -6.27 -33.19 -17.52
CA HIS A 13 -5.88 -34.38 -16.76
C HIS A 13 -4.37 -34.65 -16.76
N LEU A 14 -3.60 -33.88 -17.53
CA LEU A 14 -2.16 -34.07 -17.66
C LEU A 14 -1.38 -33.46 -16.49
N THR A 15 -0.71 -34.29 -15.69
CA THR A 15 0.03 -33.82 -14.50
C THR A 15 1.54 -34.07 -14.56
N SER A 16 2.01 -34.96 -15.43
CA SER A 16 3.44 -35.23 -15.58
C SER A 16 4.12 -34.18 -16.46
N PRO A 17 5.28 -33.63 -16.06
CA PRO A 17 6.07 -32.70 -16.88
C PRO A 17 6.74 -33.39 -18.08
N ASP A 18 6.79 -34.72 -18.16
CA ASP A 18 7.51 -35.44 -19.22
C ASP A 18 7.00 -35.11 -20.62
N TRP A 19 5.74 -34.71 -20.72
CA TRP A 19 5.07 -34.35 -21.96
C TRP A 19 5.48 -32.99 -22.53
N ILE A 20 6.17 -32.13 -21.78
CA ILE A 20 6.47 -30.75 -22.23
C ILE A 20 7.17 -30.76 -23.62
N GLU A 21 8.20 -31.58 -23.80
CA GLU A 21 8.94 -31.66 -25.08
C GLU A 21 8.07 -32.18 -26.21
N ALA A 22 7.37 -33.30 -26.00
CA ALA A 22 6.52 -33.89 -27.04
C ALA A 22 5.39 -32.92 -27.47
N LEU A 23 4.81 -32.18 -26.52
CA LEU A 23 3.77 -31.19 -26.81
C LEU A 23 4.33 -29.95 -27.51
N GLN A 24 5.57 -29.57 -27.22
CA GLN A 24 6.27 -28.49 -27.90
C GLN A 24 6.63 -28.87 -29.34
N GLU A 25 7.15 -30.08 -29.57
CA GLU A 25 7.43 -30.63 -30.90
C GLU A 25 6.15 -30.75 -31.74
N ALA A 26 5.03 -31.12 -31.11
CA ALA A 26 3.71 -31.15 -31.73
C ALA A 26 3.08 -29.77 -31.94
N GLU A 27 3.80 -28.68 -31.62
CA GLU A 27 3.38 -27.28 -31.79
C GLU A 27 2.11 -26.89 -31.00
N LEU A 28 1.76 -27.64 -29.95
CA LEU A 28 0.51 -27.44 -29.19
C LEU A 28 0.53 -26.21 -28.27
N PHE A 29 1.70 -25.56 -28.12
CA PHE A 29 1.87 -24.28 -27.41
C PHE A 29 1.87 -23.05 -28.34
N LYS A 30 1.66 -23.21 -29.65
CA LYS A 30 1.80 -22.10 -30.62
C LYS A 30 0.50 -21.33 -30.92
N SER A 31 -0.63 -21.69 -30.31
CA SER A 31 -1.93 -21.09 -30.66
C SER A 31 -2.73 -20.75 -29.41
N PRO A 32 -2.35 -19.68 -28.67
CA PRO A 32 -3.20 -19.14 -27.62
C PRO A 32 -4.53 -18.67 -28.24
N PRO A 33 -5.66 -18.90 -27.56
CA PRO A 33 -6.95 -18.45 -28.05
C PRO A 33 -7.03 -16.92 -27.99
N SER A 34 -7.49 -16.32 -29.08
CA SER A 34 -7.82 -14.89 -29.14
C SER A 34 -9.00 -14.55 -28.24
N VAL A 35 -9.05 -13.28 -27.83
CA VAL A 35 -10.25 -12.72 -27.20
C VAL A 35 -11.41 -12.75 -28.20
N GLU A 36 -12.58 -13.21 -27.75
CA GLU A 36 -13.77 -13.34 -28.57
C GLU A 36 -14.79 -12.26 -28.20
N ALA A 37 -15.25 -11.47 -29.17
CA ALA A 37 -16.39 -10.58 -28.99
C ALA A 37 -17.68 -11.31 -29.38
N GLU A 38 -18.63 -11.41 -28.45
CA GLU A 38 -19.93 -12.05 -28.64
C GLU A 38 -21.04 -11.03 -28.35
N GLY A 39 -21.42 -10.26 -29.37
CA GLY A 39 -22.35 -9.14 -29.23
C GLY A 39 -21.78 -8.04 -28.32
N ASP A 40 -22.49 -7.73 -27.25
CA ASP A 40 -22.08 -6.74 -26.24
C ASP A 40 -21.14 -7.32 -25.16
N TYR A 41 -20.82 -8.62 -25.24
CA TYR A 41 -19.97 -9.31 -24.27
C TYR A 41 -18.60 -9.63 -24.86
N VAL A 42 -17.59 -9.61 -23.99
CA VAL A 42 -16.24 -10.09 -24.31
C VAL A 42 -16.01 -11.39 -23.56
N ARG A 43 -15.61 -12.43 -24.30
CA ARG A 43 -15.24 -13.74 -23.76
C ARG A 43 -13.74 -13.93 -23.88
N TYR A 44 -13.14 -14.42 -22.80
CA TYR A 44 -11.72 -14.76 -22.74
C TYR A 44 -11.58 -16.28 -22.73
N PRO A 45 -11.42 -17.00 -23.84
CA PRO A 45 -11.40 -18.47 -23.79
C PRO A 45 -10.23 -18.99 -22.94
N ALA A 46 -10.46 -20.03 -22.14
CA ALA A 46 -9.38 -20.65 -21.38
C ALA A 46 -8.43 -21.39 -22.32
N TRP A 47 -7.13 -21.36 -22.02
CA TRP A 47 -6.13 -22.11 -22.78
C TRP A 47 -5.59 -23.26 -21.95
N ALA A 48 -6.03 -24.49 -22.27
CA ALA A 48 -5.67 -25.67 -21.49
C ALA A 48 -4.15 -25.92 -21.49
N ALA A 49 -3.44 -25.51 -22.54
CA ALA A 49 -2.00 -25.65 -22.63
C ALA A 49 -1.25 -24.74 -21.64
N SER A 50 -1.64 -23.46 -21.46
CA SER A 50 -1.03 -22.60 -20.45
C SER A 50 -1.39 -23.05 -19.02
N ARG A 51 -2.63 -23.49 -18.78
CA ARG A 51 -3.02 -24.08 -17.49
C ARG A 51 -2.19 -25.32 -17.14
N TYR A 52 -1.88 -26.16 -18.14
CA TYR A 52 -0.97 -27.28 -17.96
C TYR A 52 0.43 -26.82 -17.59
N LEU A 53 1.00 -25.83 -18.31
CA LEU A 53 2.31 -25.26 -17.98
C LEU A 53 2.36 -24.71 -16.54
N ALA A 54 1.34 -23.97 -16.10
CA ALA A 54 1.24 -23.47 -14.73
C ALA A 54 1.23 -24.60 -13.70
N ARG A 55 0.52 -25.70 -13.99
CA ARG A 55 0.40 -26.87 -13.11
C ARG A 55 1.72 -27.62 -12.94
N VAL A 56 2.52 -27.74 -14.00
CA VAL A 56 3.79 -28.50 -13.97
C VAL A 56 5.02 -27.63 -13.74
N ALA A 57 4.86 -26.30 -13.67
CA ALA A 57 5.92 -25.35 -13.33
C ALA A 57 6.72 -25.73 -12.07
N PRO A 58 6.12 -26.13 -10.93
CA PRO A 58 6.91 -26.54 -9.76
C PRO A 58 7.68 -27.86 -9.95
N LEU A 59 7.31 -28.68 -10.95
CA LEU A 59 7.94 -29.99 -11.19
C LEU A 59 9.08 -29.91 -12.21
N ALA A 60 8.99 -29.00 -13.19
CA ALA A 60 9.99 -28.84 -14.24
C ALA A 60 10.14 -27.36 -14.66
N PRO A 61 10.59 -26.48 -13.74
CA PRO A 61 10.52 -25.03 -13.93
C PRO A 61 11.36 -24.54 -15.12
N GLU A 62 12.53 -25.12 -15.38
CA GLU A 62 13.39 -24.75 -16.52
C GLU A 62 12.74 -25.08 -17.86
N ARG A 63 12.11 -26.25 -17.96
CA ARG A 63 11.41 -26.70 -19.18
C ARG A 63 10.19 -25.82 -19.44
N VAL A 64 9.41 -25.53 -18.40
CA VAL A 64 8.26 -24.62 -18.51
C VAL A 64 8.69 -23.21 -18.87
N PHE A 65 9.71 -22.66 -18.22
CA PHE A 65 10.24 -21.33 -18.53
C PHE A 65 10.71 -21.24 -20.00
N SER A 66 11.40 -22.27 -20.50
CA SER A 66 11.82 -22.34 -21.90
C SER A 66 10.62 -22.26 -22.86
N VAL A 67 9.52 -22.97 -22.56
CA VAL A 67 8.29 -22.89 -23.36
C VAL A 67 7.66 -21.51 -23.26
N ILE A 68 7.51 -20.95 -22.04
CA ILE A 68 6.92 -19.62 -21.81
C ILE A 68 7.63 -18.55 -22.65
N ARG A 69 8.96 -18.59 -22.70
CA ARG A 69 9.77 -17.64 -23.47
C ARG A 69 9.58 -17.73 -24.99
N GLN A 70 9.05 -18.84 -25.47
CA GLN A 70 8.78 -19.09 -26.89
C GLN A 70 7.30 -18.95 -27.25
N LEU A 71 6.43 -18.68 -26.27
CA LEU A 71 5.01 -18.50 -26.55
C LEU A 71 4.81 -17.28 -27.47
N PRO A 72 3.90 -17.37 -28.45
CA PRO A 72 3.50 -16.21 -29.21
C PRO A 72 2.81 -15.19 -28.30
N HIS A 73 2.82 -13.92 -28.73
CA HIS A 73 2.07 -12.87 -28.04
C HIS A 73 0.58 -13.25 -27.96
N SER A 74 -0.02 -13.05 -26.78
CA SER A 74 -1.44 -13.21 -26.53
C SER A 74 -1.98 -11.92 -25.92
N ASP A 75 -3.21 -11.56 -26.27
CA ASP A 75 -3.99 -10.48 -25.67
C ASP A 75 -5.02 -11.02 -24.65
N ASN A 76 -4.99 -12.33 -24.38
CA ASN A 76 -5.95 -13.00 -23.54
C ASN A 76 -5.47 -13.01 -22.08
N PRO A 77 -6.13 -12.26 -21.17
CA PRO A 77 -5.70 -12.14 -19.78
C PRO A 77 -5.70 -13.47 -19.01
N ARG A 78 -6.42 -14.51 -19.46
CA ARG A 78 -6.32 -15.86 -18.85
C ARG A 78 -4.96 -16.50 -19.09
N VAL A 79 -4.36 -16.23 -20.24
CA VAL A 79 -3.00 -16.71 -20.55
C VAL A 79 -1.98 -15.98 -19.66
N HIS A 80 -2.18 -14.67 -19.43
CA HIS A 80 -1.33 -13.88 -18.53
C HIS A 80 -1.41 -14.37 -17.09
N GLU A 81 -2.63 -14.66 -16.61
CA GLU A 81 -2.86 -15.28 -15.30
C GLU A 81 -2.10 -16.60 -15.16
N ASP A 82 -2.25 -17.53 -16.11
CA ASP A 82 -1.59 -18.84 -16.06
C ASP A 82 -0.06 -18.70 -16.04
N ILE A 83 0.50 -17.77 -16.83
CA ILE A 83 1.95 -17.51 -16.84
C ILE A 83 2.41 -16.91 -15.51
N ALA A 84 1.65 -15.98 -14.92
CA ALA A 84 1.95 -15.43 -13.61
C ALA A 84 1.88 -16.50 -12.52
N GLN A 85 0.88 -17.39 -12.56
CA GLN A 85 0.79 -18.55 -11.65
C GLN A 85 2.00 -19.47 -11.80
N ALA A 86 2.42 -19.76 -13.04
CA ALA A 86 3.62 -20.56 -13.31
C ALA A 86 4.85 -19.89 -12.69
N ALA A 87 5.03 -18.58 -12.89
CA ALA A 87 6.14 -17.81 -12.36
C ALA A 87 6.21 -17.86 -10.82
N SER A 88 5.06 -17.75 -10.14
CA SER A 88 4.96 -17.84 -8.67
C SER A 88 5.39 -19.19 -8.10
N ALA A 89 5.39 -20.24 -8.92
CA ALA A 89 5.76 -21.61 -8.54
C ALA A 89 7.18 -22.01 -8.96
N MET A 90 7.91 -21.13 -9.65
CA MET A 90 9.29 -21.38 -10.10
C MET A 90 10.33 -20.93 -9.07
N PRO A 91 11.60 -21.39 -9.18
CA PRO A 91 12.72 -20.77 -8.49
C PRO A 91 12.85 -19.28 -8.81
N VAL A 92 13.30 -18.50 -7.84
CA VAL A 92 13.37 -17.03 -7.90
C VAL A 92 14.16 -16.54 -9.12
N GLU A 93 15.21 -17.25 -9.53
CA GLU A 93 16.07 -16.89 -10.67
C GLU A 93 15.32 -16.92 -12.01
N LEU A 94 14.30 -17.78 -12.14
CA LEU A 94 13.45 -17.87 -13.33
C LEU A 94 12.26 -16.92 -13.21
N ALA A 95 11.63 -16.85 -12.03
CA ALA A 95 10.50 -15.97 -11.77
C ALA A 95 10.85 -14.50 -12.07
N ARG A 96 12.03 -14.03 -11.62
CA ARG A 96 12.54 -12.67 -11.88
C ARG A 96 12.62 -12.33 -13.37
N LYS A 97 12.90 -13.30 -14.23
CA LYS A 97 13.00 -13.09 -15.69
C LYS A 97 11.64 -12.82 -16.35
N LEU A 98 10.54 -13.08 -15.65
CA LEU A 98 9.17 -12.85 -16.11
C LEU A 98 8.54 -11.57 -15.52
N VAL A 99 9.18 -10.96 -14.52
CA VAL A 99 8.65 -9.78 -13.80
C VAL A 99 8.29 -8.64 -14.73
N SER A 100 9.20 -8.27 -15.64
CA SER A 100 8.95 -7.14 -16.56
C SER A 100 7.78 -7.40 -17.52
N GLN A 101 7.59 -8.64 -17.95
CA GLN A 101 6.48 -9.04 -18.81
C GLN A 101 5.15 -9.04 -18.04
N ILE A 102 5.14 -9.60 -16.83
CA ILE A 102 3.94 -9.63 -15.98
C ILE A 102 3.53 -8.21 -15.58
N ARG A 103 4.51 -7.37 -15.23
CA ARG A 103 4.30 -5.95 -14.95
C ARG A 103 3.64 -5.23 -16.12
N HIS A 104 4.14 -5.47 -17.34
CA HIS A 104 3.55 -4.89 -18.54
C HIS A 104 2.07 -5.24 -18.67
N TRP A 105 1.69 -6.51 -18.48
CA TRP A 105 0.28 -6.92 -18.52
C TRP A 105 -0.59 -6.23 -17.46
N VAL A 106 -0.09 -6.09 -16.22
CA VAL A 106 -0.80 -5.36 -15.16
C VAL A 106 -1.08 -3.90 -15.57
N GLU A 107 -0.13 -3.27 -16.24
CA GLU A 107 -0.22 -1.87 -16.67
C GLU A 107 -1.10 -1.69 -17.91
N THR A 108 -1.10 -2.63 -18.86
CA THR A 108 -1.75 -2.45 -20.16
C THR A 108 -3.09 -3.15 -20.32
N ASP A 109 -3.33 -4.25 -19.61
CA ASP A 109 -4.53 -5.06 -19.81
C ASP A 109 -5.78 -4.30 -19.36
N ARG A 110 -6.83 -4.36 -20.16
CA ARG A 110 -8.11 -3.73 -19.82
C ARG A 110 -8.84 -4.48 -18.71
N HIS A 111 -8.71 -5.80 -18.70
CA HIS A 111 -9.35 -6.69 -17.74
C HIS A 111 -8.30 -7.60 -17.13
N LEU A 112 -8.09 -7.48 -15.82
CA LEU A 112 -7.04 -8.22 -15.13
C LEU A 112 -7.48 -9.62 -14.68
N LEU A 113 -8.78 -9.92 -14.62
CA LEU A 113 -9.30 -11.20 -14.11
C LEU A 113 -8.63 -11.56 -12.77
N LEU A 114 -8.01 -12.74 -12.65
CA LEU A 114 -7.26 -13.17 -11.46
C LEU A 114 -5.76 -12.86 -11.51
N LEU A 115 -5.27 -12.18 -12.56
CA LEU A 115 -3.89 -11.71 -12.63
C LEU A 115 -3.46 -10.92 -11.37
N PRO A 116 -4.30 -10.05 -10.75
CA PRO A 116 -3.94 -9.35 -9.52
C PRO A 116 -3.54 -10.30 -8.41
N THR A 117 -4.34 -11.34 -8.16
CA THR A 117 -4.06 -12.37 -7.16
C THR A 117 -2.76 -13.12 -7.49
N ARG A 118 -2.51 -13.45 -8.76
CA ARG A 118 -1.24 -14.10 -9.17
C ARG A 118 -0.02 -13.20 -8.98
N VAL A 119 -0.18 -11.90 -9.19
CA VAL A 119 0.88 -10.91 -8.95
C VAL A 119 1.18 -10.79 -7.46
N VAL A 120 0.18 -10.87 -6.59
CA VAL A 120 0.38 -10.93 -5.13
C VAL A 120 1.15 -12.18 -4.73
N GLU A 121 0.76 -13.35 -5.26
CA GLU A 121 1.48 -14.61 -5.04
C GLU A 121 2.96 -14.49 -5.48
N LEU A 122 3.20 -13.94 -6.67
CA LEU A 122 4.54 -13.75 -7.23
C LEU A 122 5.37 -12.77 -6.42
N ALA A 123 4.84 -11.59 -6.10
CA ALA A 123 5.53 -10.58 -5.30
C ALA A 123 5.88 -11.13 -3.92
N GLY A 124 4.95 -11.86 -3.28
CA GLY A 124 5.22 -12.54 -2.02
C GLY A 124 6.31 -13.61 -2.13
N HIS A 125 6.32 -14.39 -3.20
CA HIS A 125 7.39 -15.36 -3.48
C HIS A 125 8.76 -14.69 -3.67
N LEU A 126 8.82 -13.62 -4.46
CA LEU A 126 10.04 -12.84 -4.71
C LEU A 126 10.57 -12.21 -3.41
N ALA A 127 9.71 -11.58 -2.63
CA ALA A 127 10.06 -10.96 -1.36
C ALA A 127 10.65 -11.97 -0.36
N ARG A 128 9.96 -13.11 -0.15
CA ARG A 128 10.44 -14.18 0.74
C ARG A 128 11.76 -14.81 0.27
N SER A 129 12.05 -14.73 -1.02
CA SER A 129 13.27 -15.27 -1.63
C SER A 129 14.41 -14.24 -1.71
N GLY A 130 14.25 -13.05 -1.13
CA GLY A 130 15.27 -11.99 -1.11
C GLY A 130 15.35 -11.15 -2.40
N ALA A 131 14.43 -11.34 -3.36
CA ALA A 131 14.29 -10.51 -4.55
C ALA A 131 13.32 -9.35 -4.29
N SER A 132 13.59 -8.58 -3.24
CA SER A 132 12.70 -7.53 -2.74
C SER A 132 12.46 -6.40 -3.74
N ASP A 133 13.46 -6.01 -4.54
CA ASP A 133 13.32 -4.95 -5.54
C ASP A 133 12.26 -5.33 -6.59
N ASP A 134 12.34 -6.55 -7.13
CA ASP A 134 11.38 -7.07 -8.10
C ASP A 134 9.96 -7.19 -7.49
N ALA A 135 9.87 -7.57 -6.21
CA ALA A 135 8.60 -7.63 -5.49
C ALA A 135 7.96 -6.24 -5.30
N ILE A 136 8.77 -5.24 -4.94
CA ILE A 136 8.34 -3.84 -4.77
C ILE A 136 7.91 -3.24 -6.11
N GLU A 137 8.61 -3.55 -7.21
CA GLU A 137 8.21 -3.11 -8.55
C GLU A 137 6.86 -3.67 -8.97
N LEU A 138 6.61 -4.97 -8.77
CA LEU A 138 5.30 -5.58 -9.06
C LEU A 138 4.19 -4.96 -8.21
N ALA A 139 4.43 -4.82 -6.90
CA ALA A 139 3.48 -4.21 -5.99
C ALA A 139 3.14 -2.77 -6.40
N ARG A 140 4.13 -1.98 -6.84
CA ARG A 140 3.94 -0.61 -7.32
C ARG A 140 3.03 -0.54 -8.54
N SER A 141 3.23 -1.43 -9.52
CA SER A 141 2.37 -1.46 -10.71
C SER A 141 0.96 -1.95 -10.41
N LEU A 142 0.80 -2.94 -9.51
CA LEU A 142 -0.52 -3.45 -9.14
C LEU A 142 -1.34 -2.44 -8.32
N LEU A 143 -0.68 -1.78 -7.35
CA LEU A 143 -1.31 -0.80 -6.46
C LEU A 143 -1.35 0.62 -7.03
N ALA A 144 -1.01 0.79 -8.30
CA ALA A 144 -1.07 2.07 -8.99
C ALA A 144 -2.50 2.65 -8.91
N LEU A 145 -2.57 3.93 -8.56
CA LEU A 145 -3.81 4.68 -8.43
C LEU A 145 -3.73 5.99 -9.22
N SER A 146 -4.88 6.47 -9.65
CA SER A 146 -5.06 7.80 -10.22
C SER A 146 -6.16 8.54 -9.48
N VAL A 147 -6.26 9.86 -9.71
CA VAL A 147 -7.37 10.66 -9.21
C VAL A 147 -8.02 11.35 -10.40
N ASP A 148 -9.31 11.09 -10.57
CA ASP A 148 -10.11 11.61 -11.67
C ASP A 148 -11.18 12.57 -11.11
N GLU A 149 -11.55 13.58 -11.89
CA GLU A 149 -12.73 14.39 -11.59
C GLU A 149 -14.01 13.57 -11.80
N ASP A 150 -14.89 13.57 -10.78
CA ASP A 150 -16.19 12.93 -10.80
C ASP A 150 -17.27 13.95 -10.38
N ILE A 151 -18.55 13.60 -10.51
CA ILE A 151 -19.71 14.48 -10.23
C ILE A 151 -19.68 15.01 -8.79
N ILE A 152 -19.15 14.24 -7.85
CA ILE A 152 -19.09 14.54 -6.41
C ILE A 152 -17.70 15.13 -6.02
N GLY A 153 -16.86 15.43 -7.00
CA GLY A 153 -15.50 15.94 -6.82
C GLY A 153 -14.44 14.89 -7.18
N GLN A 154 -13.25 15.02 -6.62
CA GLN A 154 -12.14 14.14 -6.96
C GLN A 154 -12.32 12.72 -6.40
N ARG A 155 -12.20 11.69 -7.25
CA ARG A 155 -12.33 10.27 -6.88
C ARG A 155 -11.03 9.53 -7.15
N ILE A 156 -10.57 8.73 -6.18
CA ILE A 156 -9.44 7.83 -6.35
C ILE A 156 -9.90 6.64 -7.20
N ARG A 157 -9.13 6.31 -8.23
CA ARG A 157 -9.31 5.12 -9.07
C ARG A 157 -8.11 4.21 -8.94
N THR A 158 -8.35 2.92 -8.91
CA THR A 158 -7.33 1.88 -8.87
C THR A 158 -7.50 0.95 -10.06
N ARG A 159 -6.56 0.02 -10.24
CA ARG A 159 -6.62 -0.99 -11.32
C ARG A 159 -7.68 -2.08 -11.09
N VAL A 160 -8.17 -2.20 -9.86
CA VAL A 160 -9.11 -3.22 -9.39
C VAL A 160 -10.29 -2.55 -8.68
N SER A 161 -11.22 -3.29 -8.09
CA SER A 161 -12.26 -2.67 -7.27
C SER A 161 -11.69 -2.11 -5.95
N ASP A 162 -12.41 -1.20 -5.28
CA ASP A 162 -11.98 -0.66 -3.98
C ASP A 162 -11.81 -1.78 -2.93
N HIS A 163 -12.65 -2.81 -2.98
CA HIS A 163 -12.58 -3.99 -2.10
C HIS A 163 -11.34 -4.84 -2.42
N ASP A 164 -11.16 -5.22 -3.69
CA ASP A 164 -9.99 -5.99 -4.12
C ASP A 164 -8.70 -5.24 -3.81
N PHE A 165 -8.67 -3.92 -3.93
CA PHE A 165 -7.49 -3.13 -3.59
C PHE A 165 -7.10 -3.28 -2.12
N VAL A 166 -8.07 -3.25 -1.21
CA VAL A 166 -7.83 -3.40 0.23
C VAL A 166 -7.26 -4.79 0.52
N ASP A 167 -7.87 -5.84 -0.03
CA ASP A 167 -7.44 -7.23 0.15
C ASP A 167 -6.03 -7.45 -0.41
N LEU A 168 -5.79 -7.06 -1.66
CA LEU A 168 -4.49 -7.20 -2.31
C LEU A 168 -3.39 -6.41 -1.58
N LEU A 169 -3.70 -5.21 -1.08
CA LEU A 169 -2.75 -4.43 -0.26
C LEU A 169 -2.43 -5.15 1.06
N GLN A 170 -3.45 -5.72 1.72
CA GLN A 170 -3.24 -6.46 2.97
C GLN A 170 -2.34 -7.68 2.74
N ASP A 171 -2.62 -8.46 1.70
CA ASP A 171 -1.87 -9.66 1.33
C ASP A 171 -0.42 -9.36 0.88
N LEU A 172 -0.21 -8.20 0.23
CA LEU A 172 1.13 -7.74 -0.16
C LEU A 172 1.92 -7.14 1.01
N ALA A 173 1.26 -6.47 1.94
CA ALA A 173 1.95 -5.67 2.94
C ALA A 173 2.89 -6.52 3.81
N GLU A 174 2.41 -7.68 4.31
CA GLU A 174 3.21 -8.53 5.19
C GLU A 174 4.52 -9.02 4.55
N PRO A 175 4.52 -9.72 3.38
CA PRO A 175 5.75 -10.21 2.79
C PRO A 175 6.70 -9.09 2.37
N LEU A 176 6.20 -7.95 1.88
CA LEU A 176 7.04 -6.80 1.51
C LEU A 176 7.70 -6.16 2.72
N ILE A 177 6.95 -5.93 3.80
CA ILE A 177 7.46 -5.34 5.04
C ILE A 177 8.49 -6.26 5.68
N ALA A 178 8.24 -7.58 5.69
CA ALA A 178 9.17 -8.55 6.26
C ALA A 178 10.50 -8.62 5.49
N ALA A 179 10.47 -8.46 4.16
CA ALA A 179 11.65 -8.60 3.31
C ALA A 179 12.44 -7.30 3.10
N ALA A 180 11.76 -6.15 3.03
CA ALA A 180 12.37 -4.84 2.81
C ALA A 180 11.50 -3.72 3.41
N PRO A 181 11.52 -3.53 4.74
CA PRO A 181 10.59 -2.64 5.44
C PRO A 181 10.73 -1.17 5.01
N ASP A 182 11.94 -0.69 4.73
CA ASP A 182 12.19 0.68 4.27
C ASP A 182 11.68 0.90 2.83
N ALA A 183 11.89 -0.05 1.92
CA ALA A 183 11.37 0.02 0.56
C ALA A 183 9.83 -0.06 0.54
N ALA A 184 9.24 -0.95 1.34
CA ALA A 184 7.80 -1.06 1.52
C ALA A 184 7.20 0.23 2.11
N LEU A 185 7.83 0.81 3.13
CA LEU A 185 7.41 2.08 3.71
C LEU A 185 7.42 3.22 2.68
N ARG A 186 8.49 3.33 1.87
CA ARG A 186 8.56 4.32 0.79
C ARG A 186 7.42 4.13 -0.22
N LEU A 187 7.17 2.89 -0.66
CA LEU A 187 6.07 2.59 -1.57
C LEU A 187 4.71 3.05 -1.01
N PHE A 188 4.40 2.71 0.25
CA PHE A 188 3.11 3.08 0.82
C PHE A 188 2.98 4.58 1.11
N ILE A 189 4.08 5.26 1.48
CA ILE A 189 4.12 6.72 1.59
C ILE A 189 3.86 7.35 0.22
N ASP A 190 4.55 6.91 -0.83
CA ASP A 190 4.38 7.45 -2.19
C ASP A 190 2.93 7.33 -2.66
N LEU A 191 2.32 6.15 -2.48
CA LEU A 191 0.93 5.90 -2.86
C LEU A 191 -0.05 6.80 -2.10
N LEU A 192 0.11 6.91 -0.78
CA LEU A 192 -0.76 7.74 0.06
C LEU A 192 -0.57 9.24 -0.24
N ASP A 193 0.67 9.71 -0.37
CA ASP A 193 0.97 11.13 -0.64
C ASP A 193 0.51 11.53 -2.04
N HIS A 194 0.66 10.65 -3.04
CA HIS A 194 0.11 10.87 -4.38
C HIS A 194 -1.41 10.97 -4.35
N ALA A 195 -2.11 10.01 -3.73
CA ALA A 195 -3.56 10.00 -3.64
C ALA A 195 -4.11 11.27 -2.98
N LEU A 196 -3.47 11.73 -1.90
CA LEU A 196 -3.90 12.92 -1.16
C LEU A 196 -3.52 14.22 -1.88
N SER A 197 -2.34 14.28 -2.51
CA SER A 197 -1.87 15.49 -3.18
C SER A 197 -2.72 15.84 -4.39
N GLU A 198 -3.12 14.84 -5.18
CA GLU A 198 -4.05 15.03 -6.28
C GLU A 198 -5.42 15.43 -5.74
N ARG A 199 -6.00 14.59 -4.85
CA ARG A 199 -7.37 14.75 -4.31
C ARG A 199 -7.67 16.12 -3.70
N TYR A 200 -6.70 16.70 -2.98
CA TYR A 200 -6.89 17.95 -2.24
C TYR A 200 -6.19 19.15 -2.90
N THR A 201 -5.67 18.99 -4.12
CA THR A 201 -4.95 20.02 -4.88
C THR A 201 -3.86 20.67 -4.02
N ALA A 202 -2.84 19.88 -3.68
CA ALA A 202 -1.76 20.34 -2.82
C ALA A 202 -1.13 21.64 -3.36
N PRO A 203 -0.97 22.69 -2.52
CA PRO A 203 -0.43 23.97 -2.97
C PRO A 203 1.01 23.80 -3.48
N PRO A 204 1.43 24.36 -4.63
CA PRO A 204 2.67 23.97 -5.31
C PRO A 204 3.96 24.20 -4.51
N THR A 205 3.95 25.08 -3.51
CA THR A 205 5.12 25.40 -2.68
C THR A 205 4.69 25.74 -1.26
N SER A 206 4.64 24.75 -0.37
CA SER A 206 4.52 25.00 1.07
C SER A 206 5.48 24.11 1.87
N SER A 207 6.25 24.73 2.77
CA SER A 207 7.04 24.00 3.77
C SER A 207 6.18 23.37 4.87
N ARG A 208 4.89 23.74 4.91
CA ARG A 208 3.92 23.21 5.86
C ARG A 208 3.03 22.19 5.16
N ARG A 209 2.75 21.09 5.86
CA ARG A 209 1.76 20.10 5.44
C ARG A 209 0.41 20.76 5.19
N PHE A 210 -0.24 20.40 4.09
CA PHE A 210 -1.59 20.87 3.77
C PHE A 210 -2.62 20.05 4.55
N ASP A 211 -3.82 20.60 4.74
CA ASP A 211 -4.90 19.89 5.43
C ASP A 211 -5.59 18.94 4.44
N ASP A 212 -5.51 17.64 4.72
CA ASP A 212 -6.13 16.57 3.93
C ASP A 212 -7.48 16.10 4.50
N ALA A 213 -8.02 16.85 5.48
CA ALA A 213 -9.27 16.53 6.17
C ALA A 213 -9.28 15.13 6.83
N SER A 214 -8.12 14.53 7.12
CA SER A 214 -8.01 13.21 7.73
C SER A 214 -8.68 13.10 9.09
N ILE A 215 -8.89 14.20 9.81
CA ILE A 215 -9.69 14.20 11.05
C ILE A 215 -11.13 13.73 10.83
N ILE A 216 -11.64 13.81 9.59
CA ILE A 216 -13.00 13.42 9.22
C ILE A 216 -13.02 11.96 8.76
N TRP A 217 -12.19 11.60 7.76
CA TRP A 217 -12.23 10.27 7.15
C TRP A 217 -11.39 9.21 7.88
N ARG A 218 -10.44 9.63 8.72
CA ARG A 218 -9.66 8.79 9.63
C ARG A 218 -9.56 9.49 11.01
N PRO A 219 -10.64 9.59 11.79
CA PRO A 219 -10.64 10.35 13.05
C PRO A 219 -9.59 9.88 14.06
N ASP A 220 -9.20 8.61 13.99
CA ASP A 220 -8.20 8.00 14.85
C ASP A 220 -7.24 7.12 14.01
N ILE A 221 -5.95 7.44 14.03
CA ILE A 221 -4.93 6.61 13.36
C ILE A 221 -4.76 5.25 14.05
N GLY A 222 -4.83 5.22 15.39
CA GLY A 222 -4.59 4.03 16.20
C GLY A 222 -5.80 3.11 16.35
N ASP A 223 -6.95 3.50 15.81
CA ASP A 223 -8.11 2.63 15.70
C ASP A 223 -7.92 1.68 14.51
N GLU A 224 -7.87 0.38 14.78
CA GLU A 224 -7.68 -0.70 13.81
C GLU A 224 -9.01 -1.38 13.40
N ARG A 225 -10.19 -0.85 13.79
CA ARG A 225 -11.50 -1.37 13.33
C ARG A 225 -11.58 -1.51 11.80
N ASP A 226 -12.29 -2.52 11.30
CA ASP A 226 -12.35 -2.90 9.87
C ASP A 226 -12.30 -1.72 8.89
N ALA A 227 -11.26 -1.70 8.05
CA ALA A 227 -11.04 -0.66 7.04
C ALA A 227 -12.20 -0.59 6.02
N GLU A 228 -12.90 -1.70 5.79
CA GLU A 228 -14.05 -1.80 4.88
C GLU A 228 -15.30 -1.06 5.38
N ALA A 229 -15.49 -1.00 6.70
CA ALA A 229 -16.60 -0.27 7.30
C ALA A 229 -16.38 1.26 7.29
N ARG A 230 -15.21 1.72 6.82
CA ARG A 230 -14.79 3.12 6.88
C ARG A 230 -15.13 3.85 5.58
N PHE A 231 -15.45 5.12 5.76
CA PHE A 231 -15.43 6.09 4.68
C PHE A 231 -14.00 6.19 4.12
N GLN A 232 -13.82 6.02 2.79
CA GLN A 232 -12.51 6.00 2.09
C GLN A 232 -11.64 4.75 2.40
N PRO A 233 -12.08 3.52 2.03
CA PRO A 233 -11.37 2.28 2.38
C PRO A 233 -9.91 2.25 1.88
N ILE A 234 -9.65 2.74 0.67
CA ILE A 234 -8.31 2.82 0.06
C ILE A 234 -7.34 3.66 0.90
N LEU A 235 -7.75 4.88 1.31
CA LEU A 235 -6.90 5.76 2.11
C LEU A 235 -6.66 5.18 3.51
N ASN A 236 -7.68 4.55 4.09
CA ASN A 236 -7.56 3.91 5.39
C ASN A 236 -6.57 2.74 5.35
N SER A 237 -6.68 1.83 4.37
CA SER A 237 -5.78 0.68 4.26
C SER A 237 -4.34 1.10 3.97
N LEU A 238 -4.12 2.17 3.19
CA LEU A 238 -2.79 2.77 2.99
C LEU A 238 -2.21 3.35 4.28
N VAL A 239 -3.00 4.06 5.10
CA VAL A 239 -2.56 4.54 6.42
C VAL A 239 -2.10 3.38 7.30
N ASP A 240 -2.87 2.29 7.32
CA ASP A 240 -2.52 1.07 8.08
C ASP A 240 -1.24 0.42 7.57
N ALA A 241 -1.06 0.34 6.25
CA ALA A 241 0.18 -0.15 5.63
C ALA A 241 1.39 0.72 5.99
N VAL A 242 1.27 2.05 5.94
CA VAL A 242 2.33 3.00 6.34
C VAL A 242 2.69 2.83 7.81
N VAL A 243 1.69 2.74 8.71
CA VAL A 243 1.94 2.58 10.15
C VAL A 243 2.67 1.26 10.44
N ARG A 244 2.23 0.15 9.83
CA ARG A 244 2.87 -1.17 9.99
C ARG A 244 4.30 -1.16 9.46
N ALA A 245 4.51 -0.64 8.24
CA ALA A 245 5.84 -0.56 7.65
C ALA A 245 6.78 0.34 8.48
N ALA A 246 6.30 1.49 8.96
CA ALA A 246 7.09 2.40 9.77
C ALA A 246 7.55 1.80 11.11
N ARG A 247 6.72 0.96 11.75
CA ARG A 247 7.12 0.20 12.93
C ARG A 247 8.22 -0.80 12.61
N ALA A 248 8.04 -1.60 11.56
CA ALA A 248 9.05 -2.57 11.13
C ALA A 248 10.38 -1.90 10.75
N THR A 249 10.34 -0.76 10.06
CA THR A 249 11.53 0.03 9.73
C THR A 249 12.25 0.55 10.98
N ASN A 250 11.50 1.02 12.00
CA ASN A 250 12.09 1.40 13.28
C ASN A 250 12.80 0.22 13.96
N ASP A 251 12.22 -0.99 13.89
CA ASP A 251 12.75 -2.16 14.58
C ASP A 251 14.08 -2.66 13.98
N VAL A 252 14.27 -2.48 12.66
CA VAL A 252 15.55 -2.81 11.99
C VAL A 252 16.65 -1.77 12.30
N ASN A 253 16.30 -0.54 12.64
CA ASN A 253 17.21 0.57 13.02
C ASN A 253 18.23 1.03 11.95
N ASP A 254 18.09 0.62 10.68
CA ASP A 254 18.98 1.08 9.59
C ASP A 254 18.55 2.43 8.99
N VAL A 255 17.24 2.69 8.97
CA VAL A 255 16.64 3.90 8.39
C VAL A 255 15.67 4.49 9.40
N ASP A 256 15.71 5.80 9.64
CA ASP A 256 14.72 6.47 10.48
C ASP A 256 13.39 6.61 9.71
N PRO A 257 12.31 5.90 10.11
CA PRO A 257 11.01 6.04 9.44
C PRO A 257 10.44 7.45 9.55
N PHE A 258 10.83 8.22 10.58
CA PHE A 258 10.34 9.58 10.74
C PHE A 258 10.94 10.53 9.71
N ASP A 259 12.16 10.32 9.24
CA ASP A 259 12.75 11.12 8.17
C ASP A 259 12.00 10.88 6.85
N LEU A 260 11.57 9.64 6.59
CA LEU A 260 10.75 9.30 5.43
C LEU A 260 9.37 9.94 5.49
N LEU A 261 8.69 9.88 6.65
CA LEU A 261 7.39 10.51 6.86
C LEU A 261 7.46 12.04 6.74
N GLN A 262 8.56 12.67 7.16
CA GLN A 262 8.75 14.12 7.10
C GLN A 262 8.77 14.67 5.66
N GLY A 263 9.16 13.86 4.68
CA GLY A 263 9.14 14.26 3.26
C GLY A 263 7.73 14.44 2.71
N ALA A 264 6.72 13.83 3.32
CA ALA A 264 5.36 13.80 2.83
C ALA A 264 4.51 15.01 3.26
N ARG A 265 3.58 15.41 2.40
CA ARG A 265 3.02 16.76 2.39
C ARG A 265 1.63 16.86 2.99
N ALA A 266 0.92 15.75 3.14
CA ALA A 266 -0.41 15.71 3.74
C ALA A 266 -0.35 15.72 5.29
N SER A 267 -1.35 16.30 5.97
CA SER A 267 -1.36 16.43 7.43
C SER A 267 -1.45 15.09 8.16
N VAL A 268 -2.02 14.05 7.54
CA VAL A 268 -2.12 12.69 8.06
C VAL A 268 -0.76 12.09 8.40
N PHE A 269 0.30 12.42 7.65
CA PHE A 269 1.65 11.93 7.96
C PHE A 269 2.15 12.45 9.31
N GLY A 270 1.73 13.66 9.73
CA GLY A 270 2.03 14.16 11.08
C GLY A 270 1.26 13.45 12.18
N ARG A 271 0.06 12.97 11.85
CA ARG A 271 -0.74 12.15 12.76
C ARG A 271 -0.13 10.76 12.89
N ILE A 272 0.35 10.19 11.79
CA ILE A 272 1.08 8.91 11.75
C ILE A 272 2.38 9.02 12.57
N GLU A 273 3.18 10.07 12.41
CA GLU A 273 4.39 10.30 13.23
C GLU A 273 4.07 10.28 14.73
N LEU A 274 3.04 11.00 15.15
CA LEU A 274 2.64 11.06 16.56
C LEU A 274 2.09 9.72 17.07
N GLN A 275 1.28 9.03 16.26
CA GLN A 275 0.77 7.71 16.59
C GLN A 275 1.91 6.68 16.70
N LEU A 276 2.91 6.76 15.82
CA LEU A 276 4.10 5.93 15.85
C LEU A 276 4.90 6.21 17.13
N LEU A 277 5.20 7.47 17.43
CA LEU A 277 5.87 7.85 18.67
C LEU A 277 5.13 7.36 19.92
N ALA A 278 3.80 7.44 19.94
CA ALA A 278 3.00 6.97 21.07
C ALA A 278 3.15 5.45 21.30
N GLY A 279 3.32 4.65 20.24
CA GLY A 279 3.40 3.19 20.31
C GLY A 279 4.81 2.62 20.45
N LEU A 280 5.85 3.33 20.01
CA LEU A 280 7.23 2.83 20.05
C LEU A 280 7.80 2.87 21.48
N SER A 281 8.37 1.76 21.97
CA SER A 281 9.11 1.78 23.24
C SER A 281 10.43 2.56 23.10
N ASN A 282 11.19 2.27 22.03
CA ASN A 282 12.50 2.83 21.74
C ASN A 282 12.52 3.42 20.30
N PRO A 283 12.34 4.73 20.13
CA PRO A 283 12.52 5.38 18.83
C PRO A 283 13.99 5.32 18.39
N CYS A 284 14.25 4.95 17.14
CA CYS A 284 15.61 4.91 16.57
C CYS A 284 16.28 6.30 16.57
N ALA A 285 15.50 7.38 16.39
CA ALA A 285 16.04 8.74 16.31
C ALA A 285 16.26 9.38 17.70
N PRO A 286 17.49 9.87 18.01
CA PRO A 286 17.73 10.59 19.25
C PRO A 286 16.95 11.91 19.25
N ASN A 287 16.36 12.28 20.39
CA ASN A 287 15.58 13.51 20.62
C ASN A 287 14.21 13.58 19.93
N LEU A 288 13.67 12.48 19.41
CA LEU A 288 12.37 12.50 18.72
C LEU A 288 11.22 13.01 19.60
N VAL A 289 11.19 12.59 20.86
CA VAL A 289 10.28 13.11 21.91
C VAL A 289 10.38 14.63 22.02
N SER A 290 11.60 15.18 22.06
CA SER A 290 11.80 16.63 22.13
C SER A 290 11.33 17.33 20.85
N ARG A 291 11.63 16.74 19.68
CA ARG A 291 11.32 17.33 18.36
C ARG A 291 9.82 17.43 18.12
N LEU A 292 9.07 16.36 18.41
CA LEU A 292 7.63 16.30 18.16
C LEU A 292 6.84 16.92 19.31
N LEU A 293 7.11 16.50 20.56
CA LEU A 293 6.26 16.92 21.68
C LEU A 293 6.59 18.33 22.18
N VAL A 294 7.86 18.75 22.19
CA VAL A 294 8.25 20.08 22.69
C VAL A 294 8.17 21.14 21.58
N SER A 295 7.06 21.12 20.86
CA SER A 295 6.76 22.01 19.74
C SER A 295 5.47 22.79 19.99
N ARG A 296 5.57 24.12 20.07
CA ARG A 296 4.41 24.99 20.29
C ARG A 296 3.42 24.94 19.12
N SER A 297 3.91 24.70 17.90
CA SER A 297 3.06 24.53 16.72
C SER A 297 2.24 23.25 16.80
N GLN A 298 2.85 22.12 17.17
CA GLN A 298 2.13 20.85 17.33
C GLN A 298 1.13 20.89 18.48
N LEU A 299 1.53 21.43 19.65
CA LEU A 299 0.66 21.60 20.82
C LEU A 299 -0.66 22.34 20.51
N SER A 300 -0.60 23.27 19.55
CA SER A 300 -1.75 24.10 19.15
C SER A 300 -2.44 23.63 17.87
N ASN A 301 -1.98 22.52 17.26
CA ASN A 301 -2.52 22.02 16.01
C ASN A 301 -3.72 21.11 16.28
N GLN A 302 -4.92 21.57 15.92
CA GLN A 302 -6.16 20.81 16.13
C GLN A 302 -6.20 19.53 15.31
N THR A 303 -5.61 19.51 14.11
CA THR A 303 -5.53 18.32 13.24
C THR A 303 -4.73 17.19 13.87
N LEU A 304 -3.78 17.51 14.77
CA LEU A 304 -2.90 16.55 15.43
C LEU A 304 -3.32 16.26 16.87
N GLU A 305 -4.41 16.85 17.37
CA GLU A 305 -4.71 16.90 18.80
C GLU A 305 -4.79 15.51 19.44
N LEU A 306 -5.51 14.58 18.82
CA LEU A 306 -5.72 13.25 19.38
C LEU A 306 -4.40 12.49 19.52
N GLU A 307 -3.66 12.35 18.43
CA GLU A 307 -2.39 11.61 18.39
C GLU A 307 -1.31 12.31 19.22
N TYR A 308 -1.29 13.66 19.25
CA TYR A 308 -0.36 14.43 20.08
C TYR A 308 -0.58 14.17 21.57
N LEU A 309 -1.83 14.20 22.05
CA LEU A 309 -2.14 13.95 23.47
C LEU A 309 -1.79 12.51 23.88
N ARG A 310 -2.02 11.53 22.99
CA ARG A 310 -1.59 10.14 23.24
C ARG A 310 -0.08 9.99 23.30
N ALA A 311 0.64 10.61 22.37
CA ALA A 311 2.10 10.60 22.35
C ALA A 311 2.67 11.31 23.60
N LEU A 312 2.08 12.44 23.99
CA LEU A 312 2.46 13.16 25.21
C LEU A 312 2.28 12.29 26.46
N ARG A 313 1.12 11.65 26.60
CA ARG A 313 0.85 10.71 27.70
C ARG A 313 1.84 9.56 27.74
N SER A 314 2.10 8.94 26.59
CA SER A 314 2.98 7.77 26.47
C SER A 314 4.45 8.09 26.72
N LYS A 315 4.89 9.34 26.49
CA LYS A 315 6.30 9.76 26.55
C LYS A 315 6.61 10.83 27.59
N ALA A 316 5.69 11.06 28.52
CA ALA A 316 5.85 12.10 29.54
C ALA A 316 7.07 11.86 30.44
N ASP A 317 7.37 10.61 30.75
CA ASP A 317 8.52 10.16 31.54
C ASP A 317 9.88 10.40 30.84
N GLN A 318 9.88 10.45 29.51
CA GLN A 318 11.07 10.73 28.70
C GLN A 318 11.38 12.24 28.56
N LEU A 319 10.51 13.12 29.07
CA LEU A 319 10.74 14.56 29.06
C LEU A 319 11.65 14.98 30.20
N THR A 320 12.65 15.81 29.89
CA THR A 320 13.46 16.46 30.92
C THR A 320 12.60 17.44 31.75
N PRO A 321 12.97 17.72 33.01
CA PRO A 321 12.26 18.72 33.82
C PRO A 321 12.17 20.11 33.16
N GLY A 322 13.17 20.48 32.36
CA GLY A 322 13.18 21.73 31.61
C GLY A 322 12.14 21.76 30.48
N GLN A 323 12.00 20.67 29.75
CA GLN A 323 10.99 20.51 28.70
C GLN A 323 9.57 20.49 29.30
N GLY A 324 9.37 19.74 30.39
CA GLY A 324 8.09 19.70 31.10
C GLY A 324 7.63 21.08 31.59
N ARG A 325 8.54 21.86 32.21
CA ARG A 325 8.23 23.26 32.60
C ARG A 325 7.88 24.14 31.41
N ARG A 326 8.56 23.95 30.27
CA ARG A 326 8.29 24.71 29.04
C ARG A 326 6.89 24.41 28.49
N LEU A 327 6.52 23.13 28.41
CA LEU A 327 5.17 22.71 27.98
C LEU A 327 4.10 23.25 28.92
N ALA A 328 4.27 23.10 30.24
CA ALA A 328 3.33 23.63 31.23
C ALA A 328 3.14 25.15 31.10
N LYS A 329 4.22 25.90 30.84
CA LYS A 329 4.15 27.34 30.57
C LYS A 329 3.33 27.64 29.32
N TRP A 330 3.55 26.93 28.22
CA TRP A 330 2.78 27.12 26.99
C TRP A 330 1.30 26.76 27.16
N ILE A 331 1.00 25.68 27.89
CA ILE A 331 -0.38 25.29 28.18
C ILE A 331 -1.10 26.40 28.97
N ARG A 332 -0.47 26.97 30.01
CA ARG A 332 -1.07 28.08 30.77
C ARG A 332 -1.33 29.33 29.92
N ILE A 333 -0.49 29.61 28.92
CA ILE A 333 -0.68 30.74 28.00
C ILE A 333 -1.84 30.47 27.02
N GLY A 334 -2.10 29.20 26.69
CA GLY A 334 -3.11 28.80 25.72
C GLY A 334 -2.54 28.56 24.32
N PRO A 335 -3.41 28.25 23.35
CA PRO A 335 -3.02 27.91 21.99
C PRO A 335 -2.27 29.04 21.29
N LEU A 336 -1.51 28.70 20.24
CA LEU A 336 -0.99 29.69 19.30
C LEU A 336 -2.12 30.60 18.81
N ARG A 337 -1.80 31.89 18.68
CA ARG A 337 -2.76 32.94 18.32
C ARG A 337 -3.94 33.07 19.31
N ALA A 338 -3.73 32.77 20.60
CA ALA A 338 -4.71 32.95 21.67
C ALA A 338 -5.44 34.31 21.60
N GLY A 339 -4.73 35.42 21.36
CA GLY A 339 -5.37 36.74 21.23
C GLY A 339 -6.32 36.88 20.04
N PHE A 340 -6.07 36.19 18.93
CA PHE A 340 -7.00 36.13 17.79
C PHE A 340 -8.20 35.26 18.11
N LEU A 341 -7.99 34.09 18.72
CA LEU A 341 -9.07 33.19 19.11
C LEU A 341 -9.96 33.82 20.19
N ALA A 342 -9.38 34.52 21.16
CA ALA A 342 -10.13 35.26 22.17
C ALA A 342 -11.07 36.29 21.55
N LYS A 343 -10.60 37.03 20.53
CA LYS A 343 -11.46 37.95 19.77
C LYS A 343 -12.55 37.23 18.98
N ARG A 344 -12.24 36.06 18.41
CA ARG A 344 -13.20 35.26 17.61
C ARG A 344 -14.28 34.63 18.48
N PHE A 345 -13.93 34.11 19.65
CA PHE A 345 -14.84 33.42 20.57
C PHE A 345 -15.54 34.36 21.55
N GLY A 346 -15.04 35.59 21.74
CA GLY A 346 -15.67 36.59 22.62
C GLY A 346 -15.88 36.03 24.03
N ASP A 347 -17.14 36.04 24.48
CA ASP A 347 -17.53 35.60 25.83
C ASP A 347 -17.34 34.08 26.05
N GLU A 348 -17.25 33.28 24.98
CA GLU A 348 -16.99 31.83 25.08
C GLU A 348 -15.51 31.49 25.29
N TRP A 349 -14.61 32.47 25.10
CA TRP A 349 -13.17 32.27 25.18
C TRP A 349 -12.69 31.65 26.50
N PRO A 350 -13.14 32.09 27.70
CA PRO A 350 -12.70 31.50 28.96
C PRO A 350 -13.05 30.00 29.05
N GLY A 351 -14.24 29.62 28.57
CA GLY A 351 -14.68 28.22 28.52
C GLY A 351 -13.85 27.38 27.56
N TYR A 352 -13.65 27.89 26.34
CA TYR A 352 -12.79 27.24 25.35
C TYR A 352 -11.35 27.05 25.87
N LEU A 353 -10.77 28.10 26.45
CA LEU A 353 -9.41 28.06 26.99
C LEU A 353 -9.30 27.06 28.14
N ALA A 354 -10.28 27.01 29.05
CA ALA A 354 -10.30 26.06 30.16
C ALA A 354 -10.35 24.60 29.66
N ILE A 355 -11.21 24.29 28.69
CA ILE A 355 -11.30 22.95 28.09
C ILE A 355 -9.99 22.59 27.39
N TRP A 356 -9.44 23.52 26.60
CA TRP A 356 -8.17 23.32 25.91
C TRP A 356 -7.05 23.02 26.90
N GLN A 357 -6.91 23.82 27.96
CA GLN A 357 -5.91 23.63 29.01
C GLN A 357 -6.09 22.30 29.74
N ALA A 358 -7.32 21.98 30.16
CA ALA A 358 -7.63 20.77 30.90
C ALA A 358 -7.25 19.50 30.11
N ARG A 359 -7.59 19.44 28.81
CA ARG A 359 -7.23 18.30 27.95
C ARG A 359 -5.72 18.07 27.87
N ARG A 360 -4.92 19.14 27.80
CA ARG A 360 -3.45 19.04 27.71
C ARG A 360 -2.80 18.73 29.06
N LEU A 361 -3.38 19.18 30.17
CA LEU A 361 -2.87 18.89 31.52
C LEU A 361 -3.24 17.48 32.00
N ALA A 362 -4.30 16.89 31.46
CA ALA A 362 -4.75 15.53 31.76
C ALA A 362 -4.14 14.45 30.83
N ALA A 363 -3.37 14.87 29.83
CA ALA A 363 -2.59 13.97 28.99
C ALA A 363 -1.34 13.56 29.76
#